data_AF-A0A351G3N1-F1
#
_entry.id   AF-A0A351G3N1-F1
#
_cell.length_a   1.000
_cell.length_b   1.000
_cell.length_c   1.000
_cell.angle_alpha   90.00
_cell.angle_beta   90.00
_cell.angle_gamma   90.00
#
_symmetry.space_group_name_H-M   'P 1'
#
loop_
_entity.id
_entity.type
_entity.pdbx_description
1 polymer ?
#
loop_
_entity_poly.entity_id
_entity_poly.type
_entity_poly.pdbx_seq_one_letter_code
_entity_poly.pdbx_strand_id
1 'polypeptide(L)'
;MLREVQNELSELENQLASLSRELGQLRAHGYMVEKSLEADIDVLTLQWEKIKTRSQATLDYQTAQLGSSMKSIQEGMAKLAGMTGALATARPTYINLKSLIASVEAQAEAAEETVLDQYDAYADEVEMLDTHLEWVDWMLDAISTASFKLLATESGVAAVEAIWERPGLPPENGILFLTDQRLLWEDRVGEFELKLEVPLRDVLDAKEELEGETQNERLVVSLGGDAPVSSGVFLFSQPVVEEWLKMLGRARSGDYASDRAVKIDEAQLERIRNAPTECSNCGAAFTAPILRGQEELVCEFCGVTTRL
;
A
#
# COMPACT_ATOMS: atom_id res chain seq x y z
N MET A 1 -2.61 -30.33 5.99
CA MET A 1 -3.84 -30.31 5.19
C MET A 1 -4.96 -29.62 5.98
N LEU A 2 -6.06 -30.26 6.41
CA LEU A 2 -7.21 -29.51 7.01
C LEU A 2 -6.91 -28.58 8.21
N ARG A 3 -5.90 -28.91 9.02
CA ARG A 3 -5.47 -28.06 10.14
C ARG A 3 -4.65 -26.84 9.70
N GLU A 4 -3.92 -26.96 8.60
CA GLU A 4 -3.15 -25.85 8.01
C GLU A 4 -4.13 -24.82 7.45
N VAL A 5 -5.14 -25.26 6.70
CA VAL A 5 -6.24 -24.40 6.24
C VAL A 5 -6.93 -23.66 7.39
N GLN A 6 -7.16 -24.31 8.53
CA GLN A 6 -7.73 -23.64 9.71
C GLN A 6 -6.81 -22.57 10.32
N ASN A 7 -5.49 -22.81 10.29
CA ASN A 7 -4.51 -21.83 10.77
C ASN A 7 -4.47 -20.63 9.82
N GLU A 8 -4.40 -20.85 8.51
CA GLU A 8 -4.39 -19.78 7.50
C GLU A 8 -5.64 -18.91 7.58
N LEU A 9 -6.83 -19.51 7.74
CA LEU A 9 -8.07 -18.75 7.96
C LEU A 9 -7.99 -17.90 9.25
N SER A 10 -7.34 -18.40 10.29
CA SER A 10 -7.20 -17.67 11.55
C SER A 10 -6.18 -16.54 11.44
N GLU A 11 -5.10 -16.73 10.67
CA GLU A 11 -4.09 -15.70 10.39
C GLU A 11 -4.70 -14.55 9.60
N LEU A 12 -5.47 -14.86 8.55
CA LEU A 12 -6.16 -13.87 7.73
C LEU A 12 -7.21 -13.07 8.54
N GLU A 13 -7.94 -13.73 9.44
CA GLU A 13 -8.86 -13.05 10.36
C GLU A 13 -8.13 -12.05 11.28
N ASN A 14 -6.93 -12.40 11.73
CA ASN A 14 -6.13 -11.52 12.58
C ASN A 14 -5.58 -10.33 11.80
N GLN A 15 -5.11 -10.53 10.56
CA GLN A 15 -4.68 -9.45 9.66
C GLN A 15 -5.83 -8.50 9.34
N LEU A 16 -7.00 -9.02 8.97
CA LEU A 16 -8.17 -8.19 8.70
C LEU A 16 -8.57 -7.34 9.93
N ALA A 17 -8.49 -7.92 11.13
CA ALA A 17 -8.75 -7.20 12.37
C ALA A 17 -7.67 -6.14 12.70
N SER A 18 -6.45 -6.26 12.16
CA SER A 18 -5.38 -5.29 12.37
C SER A 18 -5.51 -4.07 11.46
N LEU A 19 -5.96 -4.23 10.22
CA LEU A 19 -6.12 -3.16 9.24
C LEU A 19 -6.90 -1.95 9.77
N SER A 20 -8.04 -2.18 10.42
CA SER A 20 -8.86 -1.08 10.99
C SER A 20 -8.11 -0.31 12.07
N ARG A 21 -7.34 -1.03 12.91
CA ARG A 21 -6.53 -0.43 13.97
C ARG A 21 -5.35 0.36 13.39
N GLU A 22 -4.65 -0.20 12.40
CA GLU A 22 -3.53 0.44 11.72
C GLU A 22 -3.99 1.71 11.02
N LEU A 23 -5.06 1.67 10.21
CA LEU A 23 -5.61 2.86 9.58
C LEU A 23 -5.97 3.92 10.64
N GLY A 24 -6.59 3.52 11.75
CA GLY A 24 -6.87 4.44 12.87
C GLY A 24 -5.62 5.09 13.47
N GLN A 25 -4.51 4.36 13.56
CA GLN A 25 -3.22 4.90 13.98
C GLN A 25 -2.65 5.87 12.93
N LEU A 26 -2.70 5.54 11.65
CA LEU A 26 -2.26 6.43 10.58
C LEU A 26 -3.06 7.75 10.56
N ARG A 27 -4.38 7.69 10.78
CA ARG A 27 -5.21 8.88 10.96
C ARG A 27 -4.74 9.74 12.12
N ALA A 28 -4.42 9.12 13.26
CA ALA A 28 -3.90 9.82 14.43
C ALA A 28 -2.51 10.44 14.19
N HIS A 29 -1.69 9.84 13.32
CA HIS A 29 -0.38 10.35 12.90
C HIS A 29 -0.44 11.39 11.77
N GLY A 30 -1.63 11.77 11.29
CA GLY A 30 -1.79 12.87 10.33
C GLY A 30 -2.07 12.44 8.89
N TYR A 31 -2.35 11.17 8.64
CA TYR A 31 -2.79 10.71 7.31
C TYR A 31 -4.25 11.09 7.06
N MET A 32 -4.50 12.08 6.21
CA MET A 32 -5.85 12.69 6.06
C MET A 32 -6.49 12.46 4.69
N VAL A 33 -5.83 11.73 3.79
CA VAL A 33 -6.30 11.44 2.41
C VAL A 33 -6.77 9.99 2.28
N GLU A 34 -7.38 9.60 1.17
CA GLU A 34 -7.87 8.24 0.95
C GLU A 34 -8.97 7.85 1.95
N LYS A 35 -10.05 8.63 1.98
CA LYS A 35 -11.19 8.39 2.89
C LYS A 35 -11.98 7.11 2.57
N SER A 36 -11.71 6.47 1.43
CA SER A 36 -12.38 5.22 1.07
C SER A 36 -11.84 4.04 1.84
N LEU A 37 -10.61 4.10 2.36
CA LEU A 37 -9.94 2.98 3.04
C LEU A 37 -10.79 2.44 4.20
N GLU A 38 -11.48 3.30 4.95
CA GLU A 38 -12.41 2.86 6.00
C GLU A 38 -13.55 1.99 5.42
N ALA A 39 -14.14 2.41 4.31
CA ALA A 39 -15.20 1.66 3.65
C ALA A 39 -14.67 0.38 2.97
N ASP A 40 -13.45 0.41 2.44
CA ASP A 40 -12.80 -0.74 1.81
C ASP A 40 -12.53 -1.83 2.87
N ILE A 41 -12.04 -1.46 4.06
CA ILE A 41 -11.88 -2.38 5.22
C ILE A 41 -13.25 -2.94 5.67
N ASP A 42 -14.30 -2.12 5.73
CA ASP A 42 -15.65 -2.58 6.08
C ASP A 42 -16.16 -3.62 5.05
N VAL A 43 -15.90 -3.39 3.75
CA VAL A 43 -16.26 -4.32 2.67
C VAL A 43 -15.50 -5.64 2.83
N LEU A 44 -14.18 -5.59 3.05
CA LEU A 44 -13.37 -6.78 3.30
C LEU A 44 -13.88 -7.57 4.51
N THR A 45 -14.25 -6.88 5.59
CA THR A 45 -14.82 -7.49 6.81
C THR A 45 -16.13 -8.23 6.50
N LEU A 46 -17.02 -7.62 5.71
CA LEU A 46 -18.29 -8.24 5.32
C LEU A 46 -18.12 -9.41 4.34
N GLN A 47 -17.10 -9.36 3.48
CA GLN A 47 -16.75 -10.46 2.59
C GLN A 47 -16.17 -11.65 3.37
N TRP A 48 -15.29 -11.39 4.33
CA TRP A 48 -14.68 -12.41 5.18
C TRP A 48 -15.71 -13.29 5.88
N GLU A 49 -16.73 -12.69 6.50
CA GLU A 49 -17.78 -13.45 7.20
C GLU A 49 -18.48 -14.48 6.28
N LYS A 50 -18.67 -14.13 5.00
CA LYS A 50 -19.26 -15.02 4.01
C LYS A 50 -18.29 -16.12 3.60
N ILE A 51 -17.03 -15.77 3.36
CA ILE A 51 -15.96 -16.70 2.99
C ILE A 51 -15.76 -17.71 4.13
N LYS A 52 -15.52 -17.23 5.35
CA LYS A 52 -15.36 -18.04 6.57
C LYS A 52 -16.49 -19.04 6.76
N THR A 53 -17.74 -18.59 6.64
CA THR A 53 -18.93 -19.47 6.77
C THR A 53 -18.94 -20.57 5.71
N ARG A 54 -18.65 -20.21 4.44
CA ARG A 54 -18.63 -21.17 3.32
C ARG A 54 -17.46 -22.15 3.43
N SER A 55 -16.28 -21.68 3.80
CA SER A 55 -15.08 -22.49 3.99
C SER A 55 -15.28 -23.47 5.13
N GLN A 56 -15.84 -23.03 6.27
CA GLN A 56 -16.16 -23.93 7.38
C GLN A 56 -17.15 -25.02 6.99
N ALA A 57 -18.23 -24.67 6.28
CA ALA A 57 -19.21 -25.65 5.79
C ALA A 57 -18.57 -26.67 4.84
N THR A 58 -17.65 -26.21 3.98
CA THR A 58 -16.90 -27.08 3.07
C THR A 58 -15.95 -28.01 3.83
N LEU A 59 -15.19 -27.47 4.80
CA LEU A 59 -14.30 -28.24 5.66
C LEU A 59 -15.05 -29.31 6.47
N ASP A 60 -16.20 -28.95 7.05
CA ASP A 60 -17.03 -29.88 7.82
C ASP A 60 -17.53 -31.04 6.95
N TYR A 61 -18.01 -30.72 5.74
CA TYR A 61 -18.46 -31.72 4.76
C TYR A 61 -17.33 -32.66 4.34
N GLN A 62 -16.16 -32.12 3.99
CA GLN A 62 -15.00 -32.91 3.56
C GLN A 62 -14.44 -33.76 4.71
N THR A 63 -14.39 -33.22 5.92
CA THR A 63 -13.96 -33.96 7.13
C THR A 63 -14.87 -35.15 7.41
N ALA A 64 -16.20 -34.97 7.30
CA ALA A 64 -17.15 -36.06 7.49
C ALA A 64 -16.97 -37.16 6.41
N GLN A 65 -16.79 -36.75 5.14
CA GLN A 65 -16.59 -37.68 4.03
C GLN A 65 -15.29 -38.48 4.20
N LEU A 66 -14.16 -37.81 4.47
CA LEU A 66 -12.85 -38.44 4.69
C LEU A 66 -12.87 -39.34 5.93
N GLY A 67 -13.54 -38.94 7.02
CA GLY A 67 -13.70 -39.77 8.22
C GLY A 67 -14.43 -41.09 7.95
N SER A 68 -15.47 -41.06 7.11
CA SER A 68 -16.19 -42.27 6.69
C SER A 68 -15.32 -43.21 5.83
N SER A 69 -14.53 -42.65 4.93
CA SER A 69 -13.60 -43.40 4.08
C SER A 69 -12.44 -43.99 4.90
N MET A 70 -11.92 -43.24 5.88
CA MET A 70 -10.87 -43.71 6.78
C MET A 70 -11.32 -44.90 7.63
N LYS A 71 -12.56 -44.87 8.13
CA LYS A 71 -13.14 -46.02 8.84
C LYS A 71 -13.20 -47.27 7.94
N SER A 72 -13.58 -47.08 6.67
CA SER A 72 -13.64 -48.17 5.68
C SER A 72 -12.24 -48.74 5.38
N ILE A 73 -11.22 -47.89 5.31
CA ILE A 73 -9.80 -48.29 5.19
C ILE A 73 -9.37 -49.09 6.42
N GLN A 74 -9.69 -48.64 7.64
CA GLN A 74 -9.35 -49.34 8.88
C GLN A 74 -9.99 -50.73 8.95
N GLU A 75 -11.27 -50.85 8.59
CA GLU A 75 -11.96 -52.15 8.51
C GLU A 75 -11.32 -53.07 7.46
N GLY A 76 -10.95 -52.52 6.30
CA GLY A 76 -10.24 -53.24 5.24
C GLY A 76 -8.85 -53.72 5.66
N MET A 77 -8.09 -52.89 6.38
CA MET A 77 -6.79 -53.24 6.96
C MET A 77 -6.93 -54.36 8.00
N ALA A 78 -7.89 -54.25 8.91
CA ALA A 78 -8.14 -55.27 9.93
C ALA A 78 -8.50 -56.62 9.29
N LYS A 79 -9.34 -56.60 8.25
CA LYS A 79 -9.67 -57.80 7.46
C LYS A 79 -8.44 -58.39 6.80
N LEU A 80 -7.59 -57.57 6.16
CA LEU A 80 -6.37 -58.01 5.50
C LEU A 80 -5.38 -58.63 6.51
N ALA A 81 -5.23 -58.04 7.69
CA ALA A 81 -4.38 -58.55 8.77
C ALA A 81 -4.84 -59.93 9.28
N GLY A 82 -6.14 -60.21 9.26
CA GLY A 82 -6.69 -61.53 9.58
C GLY A 82 -6.39 -62.62 8.52
N MET A 83 -5.90 -62.25 7.33
CA MET A 83 -5.66 -63.15 6.20
C MET A 83 -4.17 -63.53 6.02
N THR A 84 -3.34 -63.30 7.04
CA THR A 84 -1.86 -63.44 7.01
C THR A 84 -1.34 -64.82 6.60
N GLY A 85 -2.16 -65.88 6.64
CA GLY A 85 -1.81 -67.24 6.18
C GLY A 85 -2.30 -67.62 4.78
N ALA A 86 -3.09 -66.78 4.11
CA ALA A 86 -3.81 -67.12 2.88
C ALA A 86 -3.59 -66.09 1.75
N LEU A 87 -2.32 -65.94 1.33
CA LEU A 87 -1.85 -64.95 0.35
C LEU A 87 -2.67 -64.88 -0.94
N ALA A 88 -3.09 -66.03 -1.49
CA ALA A 88 -3.91 -66.09 -2.71
C ALA A 88 -5.28 -65.39 -2.54
N THR A 89 -5.86 -65.49 -1.34
CA THR A 89 -7.16 -64.86 -1.00
C THR A 89 -7.01 -63.41 -0.50
N ALA A 90 -5.84 -63.04 0.02
CA ALA A 90 -5.55 -61.69 0.51
C ALA A 90 -5.29 -60.68 -0.62
N ARG A 91 -4.76 -61.15 -1.77
CA ARG A 91 -4.34 -60.28 -2.89
C ARG A 91 -5.43 -59.35 -3.43
N PRO A 92 -6.69 -59.80 -3.67
CA PRO A 92 -7.76 -58.91 -4.12
C PRO A 92 -8.10 -57.83 -3.08
N THR A 93 -8.16 -58.21 -1.80
CA THR A 93 -8.43 -57.27 -0.69
C THR A 93 -7.34 -56.21 -0.59
N TYR A 94 -6.07 -56.59 -0.75
CA TYR A 94 -4.95 -55.65 -0.75
C TYR A 94 -5.03 -54.65 -1.92
N ILE A 95 -5.34 -55.11 -3.14
CA ILE A 95 -5.45 -54.23 -4.31
C ILE A 95 -6.60 -53.22 -4.12
N ASN A 96 -7.75 -53.68 -3.62
CA ASN A 96 -8.89 -52.81 -3.34
C ASN A 96 -8.56 -51.77 -2.27
N LEU A 97 -7.89 -52.19 -1.18
CA LEU A 97 -7.48 -51.29 -0.11
C LEU A 97 -6.48 -50.24 -0.61
N LYS A 98 -5.51 -50.64 -1.43
CA LYS A 98 -4.56 -49.71 -2.05
C LYS A 98 -5.26 -48.67 -2.93
N SER A 99 -6.23 -49.11 -3.73
CA SER A 99 -7.02 -48.20 -4.57
C SER A 99 -7.88 -47.24 -3.74
N LEU A 100 -8.43 -47.71 -2.62
CA LEU A 100 -9.23 -46.88 -1.71
C LEU A 100 -8.37 -45.82 -1.03
N ILE A 101 -7.17 -46.19 -0.54
CA ILE A 101 -6.23 -45.24 0.07
C ILE A 101 -5.87 -44.15 -0.94
N ALA A 102 -5.44 -44.52 -2.15
CA ALA A 102 -5.08 -43.55 -3.19
C ALA A 102 -6.25 -42.62 -3.56
N SER A 103 -7.48 -43.15 -3.59
CA SER A 103 -8.66 -42.34 -3.85
C SER A 103 -8.97 -41.35 -2.71
N VAL A 104 -8.72 -41.74 -1.46
CA VAL A 104 -8.95 -40.88 -0.29
C VAL A 104 -7.88 -39.79 -0.20
N GLU A 105 -6.63 -40.12 -0.51
CA GLU A 105 -5.54 -39.14 -0.62
C GLU A 105 -5.87 -38.08 -1.68
N ALA A 106 -6.19 -38.50 -2.91
CA ALA A 106 -6.58 -37.58 -3.97
C ALA A 106 -7.82 -36.73 -3.64
N GLN A 107 -8.80 -37.31 -2.91
CA GLN A 107 -9.97 -36.55 -2.48
C GLN A 107 -9.61 -35.52 -1.39
N ALA A 108 -8.69 -35.85 -0.49
CA ALA A 108 -8.25 -34.93 0.54
C ALA A 108 -7.46 -33.75 -0.05
N GLU A 109 -6.58 -34.01 -1.02
CA GLU A 109 -5.84 -32.98 -1.77
C GLU A 109 -6.80 -32.06 -2.53
N ALA A 110 -7.75 -32.60 -3.30
CA ALA A 110 -8.72 -31.79 -4.03
C ALA A 110 -9.64 -30.96 -3.11
N ALA A 111 -9.96 -31.51 -1.93
CA ALA A 111 -10.75 -30.80 -0.91
C ALA A 111 -9.98 -29.62 -0.32
N GLU A 112 -8.68 -29.78 -0.10
CA GLU A 112 -7.80 -28.72 0.35
C GLU A 112 -7.69 -27.62 -0.71
N GLU A 113 -7.29 -27.97 -1.94
CA GLU A 113 -7.18 -27.03 -3.07
C GLU A 113 -8.46 -26.22 -3.29
N THR A 114 -9.63 -26.88 -3.24
CA THR A 114 -10.93 -26.20 -3.39
C THR A 114 -11.18 -25.15 -2.29
N VAL A 115 -10.64 -25.35 -1.08
CA VAL A 115 -10.77 -24.38 0.01
C VAL A 115 -9.72 -23.27 -0.14
N LEU A 116 -8.47 -23.60 -0.49
CA LEU A 116 -7.38 -22.64 -0.77
C LEU A 116 -7.80 -21.64 -1.86
N ASP A 117 -8.20 -22.16 -3.03
CA ASP A 117 -8.62 -21.36 -4.18
C ASP A 117 -9.76 -20.37 -3.87
N GLN A 118 -10.58 -20.67 -2.86
CA GLN A 118 -11.70 -19.80 -2.47
C GLN A 118 -11.28 -18.57 -1.68
N TYR A 119 -10.09 -18.57 -1.08
CA TYR A 119 -9.61 -17.43 -0.29
C TYR A 119 -8.33 -16.81 -0.82
N ASP A 120 -7.54 -17.46 -1.69
CA ASP A 120 -6.29 -16.86 -2.21
C ASP A 120 -6.52 -15.44 -2.76
N ALA A 121 -7.51 -15.25 -3.63
CA ALA A 121 -7.83 -13.91 -4.15
C ALA A 121 -8.26 -12.90 -3.08
N TYR A 122 -8.89 -13.38 -2.00
CA TYR A 122 -9.28 -12.52 -0.88
C TYR A 122 -8.08 -12.22 0.04
N ALA A 123 -7.18 -13.19 0.23
CA ALA A 123 -5.93 -13.00 0.94
C ALA A 123 -5.04 -11.98 0.22
N ASP A 124 -4.95 -12.06 -1.11
CA ASP A 124 -4.26 -11.05 -1.93
C ASP A 124 -4.84 -9.64 -1.71
N GLU A 125 -6.17 -9.50 -1.66
CA GLU A 125 -6.82 -8.20 -1.40
C GLU A 125 -6.49 -7.64 -0.01
N VAL A 126 -6.45 -8.50 1.01
CA VAL A 126 -6.07 -8.11 2.38
C VAL A 126 -4.59 -7.74 2.45
N GLU A 127 -3.70 -8.55 1.86
CA GLU A 127 -2.26 -8.31 1.83
C GLU A 127 -1.89 -7.03 1.08
N MET A 128 -2.55 -6.74 -0.04
CA MET A 128 -2.34 -5.48 -0.78
C MET A 128 -2.67 -4.26 0.08
N LEU A 129 -3.77 -4.33 0.85
CA LEU A 129 -4.16 -3.23 1.72
C LEU A 129 -3.23 -3.11 2.93
N ASP A 130 -2.83 -4.23 3.53
CA ASP A 130 -1.85 -4.29 4.62
C ASP A 130 -0.52 -3.63 4.19
N THR A 131 0.03 -4.06 3.05
CA THR A 131 1.24 -3.50 2.44
C THR A 131 1.12 -2.00 2.18
N HIS A 132 -0.05 -1.54 1.71
CA HIS A 132 -0.30 -0.12 1.50
C HIS A 132 -0.28 0.66 2.82
N LEU A 133 -0.92 0.15 3.89
CA LEU A 133 -0.92 0.80 5.20
C LEU A 133 0.49 0.81 5.82
N GLU A 134 1.27 -0.26 5.70
CA GLU A 134 2.68 -0.30 6.13
C GLU A 134 3.53 0.74 5.40
N TRP A 135 3.34 0.88 4.09
CA TRP A 135 4.04 1.89 3.31
C TRP A 135 3.65 3.32 3.72
N VAL A 136 2.37 3.57 3.99
CA VAL A 136 1.90 4.86 4.53
C VAL A 136 2.50 5.13 5.90
N ASP A 137 2.58 4.13 6.78
CA ASP A 137 3.22 4.24 8.10
C ASP A 137 4.67 4.69 7.97
N TRP A 138 5.44 3.99 7.13
CA TRP A 138 6.83 4.33 6.84
C TRP A 138 6.98 5.74 6.27
N MET A 139 6.08 6.16 5.36
CA MET A 139 6.08 7.53 4.84
C MET A 139 5.87 8.55 5.96
N LEU A 140 4.91 8.34 6.86
CA LEU A 140 4.65 9.26 7.97
C LEU A 140 5.85 9.33 8.93
N ASP A 141 6.50 8.20 9.20
CA ASP A 141 7.74 8.14 9.98
C ASP A 141 8.87 8.93 9.30
N ALA A 142 9.04 8.76 7.99
CA ALA A 142 10.01 9.52 7.20
C ALA A 142 9.73 11.02 7.26
N ILE A 143 8.47 11.45 7.14
CA ILE A 143 8.05 12.86 7.28
C ILE A 143 8.31 13.37 8.70
N SER A 144 8.04 12.57 9.74
CA SER A 144 8.22 12.98 11.14
C SER A 144 9.67 13.28 11.52
N THR A 145 10.61 12.64 10.81
CA THR A 145 12.06 12.80 10.99
C THR A 145 12.68 13.76 9.98
N ALA A 146 11.90 14.31 9.06
CA ALA A 146 12.40 15.22 8.04
C ALA A 146 12.83 16.58 8.64
N SER A 147 13.72 17.27 7.94
CA SER A 147 14.14 18.64 8.22
C SER A 147 13.04 19.67 7.93
N PHE A 148 12.02 19.29 7.17
CA PHE A 148 10.88 20.12 6.81
C PHE A 148 9.63 19.79 7.63
N LYS A 149 8.62 20.66 7.53
CA LYS A 149 7.30 20.44 8.10
C LYS A 149 6.23 20.51 7.03
N LEU A 150 5.20 19.69 7.21
CA LEU A 150 3.97 19.83 6.44
C LEU A 150 3.23 21.10 6.88
N LEU A 151 2.56 21.74 5.93
CA LEU A 151 1.62 22.83 6.22
C LEU A 151 0.38 22.29 6.94
N ALA A 152 -0.34 23.14 7.67
CA ALA A 152 -1.44 22.73 8.55
C ALA A 152 -2.56 21.90 7.89
N THR A 153 -2.72 22.01 6.56
CA THR A 153 -3.73 21.26 5.79
C THR A 153 -3.11 20.37 4.71
N GLU A 154 -1.80 20.23 4.72
CA GLU A 154 -1.08 19.36 3.82
C GLU A 154 -1.04 17.95 4.36
N SER A 155 -0.99 16.97 3.46
CA SER A 155 -0.95 15.57 3.84
C SER A 155 0.03 14.82 2.94
N GLY A 156 0.84 13.96 3.54
CA GLY A 156 1.68 13.03 2.81
C GLY A 156 0.84 12.14 1.92
N VAL A 157 1.31 11.93 0.70
CA VAL A 157 0.71 11.05 -0.31
C VAL A 157 1.63 9.88 -0.58
N ALA A 158 2.93 10.15 -0.78
CA ALA A 158 3.92 9.13 -1.04
C ALA A 158 5.31 9.50 -0.50
N ALA A 159 6.11 8.50 -0.14
CA ALA A 159 7.55 8.64 0.02
C ALA A 159 8.27 7.45 -0.61
N VAL A 160 9.49 7.68 -1.10
CA VAL A 160 10.34 6.62 -1.65
C VAL A 160 11.81 7.00 -1.47
N GLU A 161 12.62 6.02 -1.08
CA GLU A 161 14.07 6.18 -1.11
C GLU A 161 14.54 6.21 -2.56
N ALA A 162 15.38 7.18 -2.89
CA ALA A 162 15.89 7.32 -4.25
C ALA A 162 17.33 7.85 -4.26
N ILE A 163 17.86 7.96 -5.47
CA ILE A 163 19.09 8.66 -5.77
C ILE A 163 18.77 9.83 -6.69
N TRP A 164 19.11 11.05 -6.26
CA TRP A 164 18.98 12.23 -7.11
C TRP A 164 20.20 12.38 -8.01
N GLU A 165 19.99 12.20 -9.30
CA GLU A 165 21.01 12.35 -10.33
C GLU A 165 20.97 13.77 -10.91
N ARG A 166 22.06 14.52 -10.74
CA ARG A 166 22.18 15.89 -11.25
C ARG A 166 23.35 16.00 -12.23
N PRO A 167 23.19 16.66 -13.38
CA PRO A 167 24.26 16.80 -14.35
C PRO A 167 25.51 17.46 -13.76
N GLY A 168 26.65 16.76 -13.83
CA GLY A 168 27.94 17.27 -13.38
C GLY A 168 28.14 17.30 -11.85
N LEU A 169 27.21 16.73 -11.08
CA LEU A 169 27.32 16.57 -9.63
C LEU A 169 27.30 15.08 -9.24
N PRO A 170 27.91 14.70 -8.10
CA PRO A 170 27.77 13.35 -7.57
C PRO A 170 26.29 13.03 -7.27
N PRO A 171 25.87 11.76 -7.43
CA PRO A 171 24.55 11.31 -7.03
C PRO A 171 24.38 11.44 -5.51
N GLU A 172 23.19 11.83 -5.06
CA GLU A 172 22.85 12.00 -3.65
C GLU A 172 21.75 11.02 -3.25
N ASN A 173 21.92 10.33 -2.12
CA ASN A 173 20.89 9.42 -1.60
C ASN A 173 19.95 10.19 -0.68
N GLY A 174 18.66 9.91 -0.76
CA GLY A 174 17.67 10.64 0.01
C GLY A 174 16.29 10.06 -0.13
N ILE A 175 15.30 10.85 0.27
CA ILE A 175 13.89 10.49 0.14
C ILE A 175 13.17 11.54 -0.69
N LEU A 176 12.42 11.06 -1.68
CA LEU A 176 11.50 11.85 -2.46
C LEU A 176 10.14 11.75 -1.78
N PHE A 177 9.56 12.89 -1.45
CA PHE A 177 8.25 13.00 -0.84
C PHE A 177 7.28 13.64 -1.82
N LEU A 178 6.08 13.07 -1.87
CA LEU A 178 4.91 13.65 -2.52
C LEU A 178 3.88 13.96 -1.45
N THR A 179 3.39 15.18 -1.46
CA THR A 179 2.22 15.58 -0.67
C THR A 179 1.05 15.90 -1.60
N ASP A 180 -0.11 16.22 -1.04
CA ASP A 180 -1.25 16.74 -1.81
C ASP A 180 -1.04 18.18 -2.34
N GLN A 181 0.15 18.76 -2.16
CA GLN A 181 0.48 20.15 -2.50
C GLN A 181 1.88 20.38 -3.09
N ARG A 182 2.87 19.55 -2.75
CA ARG A 182 4.27 19.75 -3.09
C ARG A 182 4.96 18.43 -3.48
N LEU A 183 6.01 18.56 -4.28
CA LEU A 183 7.06 17.57 -4.47
C LEU A 183 8.30 18.04 -3.71
N LEU A 184 8.85 17.20 -2.84
CA LEU A 184 10.01 17.54 -2.01
C LEU A 184 11.11 16.50 -2.13
N TRP A 185 12.37 16.93 -2.14
CA TRP A 185 13.53 16.06 -2.06
C TRP A 185 14.41 16.45 -0.87
N GLU A 186 14.71 15.47 -0.04
CA GLU A 186 15.58 15.63 1.11
C GLU A 186 16.78 14.70 1.02
N ASP A 187 17.97 15.29 1.14
CA ASP A 187 19.20 14.53 1.34
C ASP A 187 19.21 13.91 2.73
N ARG A 188 19.46 12.60 2.81
CA ARG A 188 19.53 11.83 4.06
C ARG A 188 20.95 11.41 4.42
N VAL A 189 21.97 11.92 3.73
CA VAL A 189 23.38 11.67 4.03
C VAL A 189 23.94 12.75 4.94
N GLY A 190 24.17 12.40 6.22
CA GLY A 190 24.72 13.33 7.20
C GLY A 190 23.63 14.14 7.91
N GLU A 191 23.75 15.47 7.90
CA GLU A 191 22.67 16.34 8.39
C GLU A 191 21.59 16.44 7.32
N PHE A 192 20.34 16.14 7.68
CA PHE A 192 19.23 16.13 6.73
C PHE A 192 18.98 17.54 6.18
N GLU A 193 18.89 17.65 4.85
CA GLU A 193 18.74 18.92 4.15
C GLU A 193 17.68 18.81 3.06
N LEU A 194 16.61 19.62 3.17
CA LEU A 194 15.64 19.83 2.11
C LEU A 194 16.29 20.61 0.97
N LYS A 195 16.53 19.95 -0.17
CA LYS A 195 17.22 20.55 -1.33
C LYS A 195 16.29 20.84 -2.51
N LEU A 196 15.10 20.24 -2.53
CA LEU A 196 14.05 20.53 -3.51
C LEU A 196 12.73 20.71 -2.78
N GLU A 197 12.04 21.81 -3.06
CA GLU A 197 10.66 22.03 -2.66
C GLU A 197 9.95 22.71 -3.82
N VAL A 198 9.00 22.00 -4.43
CA VAL A 198 8.28 22.51 -5.60
C VAL A 198 6.78 22.33 -5.41
N PRO A 199 5.98 23.41 -5.45
CA PRO A 199 4.52 23.31 -5.55
C PRO A 199 4.10 22.43 -6.72
N LEU A 200 3.10 21.58 -6.55
CA LEU A 200 2.64 20.67 -7.61
C LEU A 200 2.16 21.39 -8.88
N ARG A 201 1.74 22.66 -8.75
CA ARG A 201 1.40 23.53 -9.88
C ARG A 201 2.60 23.80 -10.80
N ASP A 202 3.80 23.81 -10.23
CA ASP A 202 5.05 24.10 -10.93
C ASP A 202 5.77 22.83 -11.40
N VAL A 203 5.23 21.64 -11.07
CA VAL A 203 5.60 20.39 -11.75
C VAL A 203 4.92 20.39 -13.12
N LEU A 204 5.71 20.57 -14.18
CA LEU A 204 5.21 20.74 -15.56
C LEU A 204 4.87 19.39 -16.19
N ASP A 205 5.79 18.44 -16.04
CA ASP A 205 5.69 17.09 -16.61
C ASP A 205 6.41 16.07 -15.71
N ALA A 206 5.99 14.82 -15.78
CA ALA A 206 6.63 13.72 -15.07
C ALA A 206 6.47 12.43 -15.88
N LYS A 207 7.56 11.67 -16.01
CA LYS A 207 7.58 10.44 -16.78
C LYS A 207 8.57 9.44 -16.21
N GLU A 208 8.34 8.19 -16.57
CA GLU A 208 9.29 7.11 -16.33
C GLU A 208 10.35 7.10 -17.43
N GLU A 209 11.61 6.88 -17.03
CA GLU A 209 12.68 6.48 -17.93
C GLU A 209 13.30 5.17 -17.43
N LEU A 210 13.44 4.21 -18.33
CA LEU A 210 14.11 2.94 -18.06
C LEU A 210 15.57 3.04 -18.54
N GLU A 211 16.53 2.71 -17.67
CA GLU A 211 17.93 2.59 -18.05
C GLU A 211 18.36 1.12 -18.16
N GLY A 212 18.67 0.68 -19.38
CA GLY A 212 19.29 -0.63 -19.63
C GLY A 212 18.42 -1.85 -19.33
N GLU A 213 19.05 -2.98 -19.03
CA GLU A 213 18.40 -4.25 -18.62
C GLU A 213 18.14 -4.33 -17.10
N THR A 214 18.48 -3.28 -16.34
CA THR A 214 18.28 -3.23 -14.89
C THR A 214 16.87 -2.78 -14.53
N GLN A 215 16.27 -3.40 -13.51
CA GLN A 215 14.93 -3.09 -12.97
C GLN A 215 14.86 -1.74 -12.20
N ASN A 216 15.88 -0.89 -12.30
CA ASN A 216 15.87 0.36 -11.56
C ASN A 216 15.18 1.43 -12.39
N GLU A 217 13.98 1.83 -11.95
CA GLU A 217 13.14 2.80 -12.63
C GLU A 217 13.54 4.23 -12.27
N ARG A 218 13.58 5.12 -13.27
CA ARG A 218 13.84 6.55 -13.05
C ARG A 218 12.57 7.36 -13.20
N LEU A 219 12.28 8.17 -12.21
CA LEU A 219 11.33 9.27 -12.34
C LEU A 219 12.05 10.51 -12.86
N VAL A 220 11.62 11.02 -14.01
CA VAL A 220 12.09 12.30 -14.56
C VAL A 220 10.98 13.33 -14.46
N VAL A 221 11.23 14.41 -13.73
CA VAL A 221 10.28 15.52 -13.55
C VAL A 221 10.81 16.79 -14.21
N SER A 222 9.96 17.47 -14.97
CA SER A 222 10.22 18.82 -15.48
C SER A 222 9.60 19.84 -14.55
N LEU A 223 10.39 20.83 -14.12
CA LEU A 223 10.02 21.77 -13.07
C LEU A 223 10.06 23.21 -13.62
N GLY A 224 9.08 24.00 -13.21
CA GLY A 224 8.96 25.42 -13.51
C GLY A 224 9.06 26.29 -12.27
N GLY A 225 8.58 27.54 -12.38
CA GLY A 225 8.63 28.50 -11.28
C GLY A 225 10.06 28.79 -10.84
N ASP A 226 10.24 28.95 -9.53
CA ASP A 226 11.54 29.20 -8.89
C ASP A 226 12.22 27.92 -8.39
N ALA A 227 11.90 26.77 -8.99
CA ALA A 227 12.55 25.51 -8.65
C ALA A 227 14.08 25.62 -8.79
N PRO A 228 14.87 25.03 -7.86
CA PRO A 228 16.34 25.13 -7.87
C PRO A 228 16.98 24.45 -9.09
N VAL A 229 16.25 23.56 -9.77
CA VAL A 229 16.63 22.94 -11.04
C VAL A 229 15.41 22.91 -11.98
N SER A 230 15.65 22.96 -13.29
CA SER A 230 14.59 22.84 -14.30
C SER A 230 14.13 21.41 -14.54
N SER A 231 14.91 20.42 -14.10
CA SER A 231 14.59 18.99 -14.22
C SER A 231 15.24 18.20 -13.09
N GLY A 232 14.52 17.23 -12.55
CA GLY A 232 15.02 16.27 -11.56
C GLY A 232 14.94 14.84 -12.11
N VAL A 233 16.00 14.07 -11.91
CA VAL A 233 16.07 12.64 -12.25
C VAL A 233 16.29 11.85 -10.97
N PHE A 234 15.32 11.02 -10.60
CA PHE A 234 15.33 10.24 -9.36
C PHE A 234 15.29 8.76 -9.68
N LEU A 235 16.35 8.04 -9.32
CA LEU A 235 16.42 6.58 -9.44
C LEU A 235 15.82 5.95 -8.18
N PHE A 236 14.70 5.25 -8.30
CA PHE A 236 14.00 4.69 -7.14
C PHE A 236 14.69 3.42 -6.64
N SER A 237 14.63 3.17 -5.33
CA SER A 237 15.11 1.92 -4.73
C SER A 237 14.18 0.73 -4.99
N GLN A 238 12.94 0.99 -5.40
CA GLN A 238 11.87 0.02 -5.66
C GLN A 238 11.20 0.30 -7.02
N PRO A 239 10.68 -0.72 -7.71
CA PRO A 239 10.01 -0.59 -9.01
C PRO A 239 8.56 -0.10 -8.82
N VAL A 240 8.40 1.16 -8.45
CA VAL A 240 7.10 1.79 -8.11
C VAL A 240 6.91 3.14 -8.82
N VAL A 241 7.67 3.43 -9.88
CA VAL A 241 7.57 4.71 -10.61
C VAL A 241 6.21 4.86 -11.28
N GLU A 242 5.63 3.77 -11.80
CA GLU A 242 4.31 3.81 -12.43
C GLU A 242 3.22 4.23 -11.42
N GLU A 243 3.19 3.62 -10.24
CA GLU A 243 2.29 3.95 -9.14
C GLU A 243 2.51 5.40 -8.68
N TRP A 244 3.77 5.81 -8.55
CA TRP A 244 4.13 7.18 -8.21
C TRP A 244 3.64 8.21 -9.22
N LEU A 245 3.71 7.91 -10.52
CA LEU A 245 3.18 8.79 -11.57
C LEU A 245 1.66 8.92 -11.48
N LYS A 246 0.94 7.82 -11.18
CA LYS A 246 -0.51 7.85 -10.93
C LYS A 246 -0.83 8.74 -9.72
N MET A 247 -0.09 8.56 -8.61
CA MET A 247 -0.26 9.37 -7.39
C MET A 247 0.05 10.85 -7.65
N LEU A 248 1.13 11.16 -8.35
CA LEU A 248 1.50 12.53 -8.72
C LEU A 248 0.43 13.18 -9.60
N GLY A 249 -0.09 12.44 -10.60
CA GLY A 249 -1.18 12.90 -11.44
C GLY A 249 -2.44 13.24 -10.63
N ARG A 250 -2.83 12.34 -9.71
CA ARG A 250 -3.95 12.51 -8.78
C ARG A 250 -3.75 13.68 -7.80
N ALA A 251 -2.52 13.93 -7.37
CA ALA A 251 -2.20 15.08 -6.54
C ALA A 251 -2.28 16.39 -7.33
N ARG A 252 -1.78 16.42 -8.57
CA ARG A 252 -1.85 17.59 -9.46
C ARG A 252 -3.28 17.94 -9.87
N SER A 253 -4.17 16.96 -10.04
CA SER A 253 -5.60 17.20 -10.30
C SER A 253 -6.36 17.72 -9.08
N GLY A 254 -5.77 17.62 -7.88
CA GLY A 254 -6.41 18.00 -6.62
C GLY A 254 -7.37 16.93 -6.07
N ASP A 255 -7.37 15.72 -6.64
CA ASP A 255 -8.28 14.65 -6.24
C ASP A 255 -8.10 14.26 -4.77
N TYR A 256 -6.87 14.23 -4.27
CA TYR A 256 -6.60 14.00 -2.84
C TYR A 256 -7.24 15.03 -1.92
N ALA A 257 -7.40 16.29 -2.37
CA ALA A 257 -8.08 17.31 -1.58
C ALA A 257 -9.60 17.04 -1.48
N SER A 258 -10.18 16.43 -2.51
CA SER A 258 -11.59 15.98 -2.50
C SER A 258 -11.80 14.66 -1.77
N ASP A 259 -10.73 13.88 -1.64
CA ASP A 259 -10.71 12.55 -1.04
C ASP A 259 -10.17 12.52 0.39
N ARG A 260 -10.35 13.63 1.11
CA ARG A 260 -9.90 13.73 2.49
C ARG A 260 -10.88 13.07 3.46
N ALA A 261 -10.35 12.34 4.43
CA ALA A 261 -11.10 11.81 5.57
C ALA A 261 -11.54 12.93 6.52
N VAL A 262 -10.72 13.98 6.63
CA VAL A 262 -11.04 15.19 7.39
C VAL A 262 -11.15 16.38 6.43
N LYS A 263 -12.32 17.02 6.43
CA LYS A 263 -12.56 18.22 5.63
C LYS A 263 -11.64 19.35 6.06
N ILE A 264 -11.11 20.08 5.09
CA ILE A 264 -10.39 21.33 5.32
C ILE A 264 -11.41 22.37 5.80
N ASP A 265 -11.02 23.17 6.79
CA ASP A 265 -11.85 24.26 7.30
C ASP A 265 -12.05 25.34 6.21
N GLU A 266 -13.29 25.72 5.95
CA GLU A 266 -13.64 26.72 4.93
C GLU A 266 -12.99 28.07 5.25
N ALA A 267 -12.79 28.42 6.52
CA ALA A 267 -12.10 29.66 6.88
C ALA A 267 -10.63 29.66 6.41
N GLN A 268 -9.97 28.48 6.35
CA GLN A 268 -8.63 28.37 5.80
C GLN A 268 -8.64 28.54 4.28
N LEU A 269 -9.65 27.99 3.59
CA LEU A 269 -9.83 28.16 2.15
C LEU A 269 -10.13 29.62 1.78
N GLU A 270 -10.99 30.30 2.55
CA GLU A 270 -11.29 31.71 2.36
C GLU A 270 -10.07 32.60 2.58
N ARG A 271 -9.20 32.30 3.56
CA ARG A 271 -7.95 33.04 3.75
C ARG A 271 -7.06 33.01 2.51
N ILE A 272 -6.91 31.83 1.88
CA ILE A 272 -6.11 31.70 0.65
C ILE A 272 -6.78 32.45 -0.51
N ARG A 273 -8.11 32.37 -0.64
CA ARG A 273 -8.85 33.11 -1.68
C ARG A 273 -8.71 34.63 -1.54
N ASN A 274 -8.62 35.12 -0.31
CA ASN A 274 -8.50 36.54 0.01
C ASN A 274 -7.04 36.99 0.23
N ALA A 275 -6.07 36.10 0.00
CA ALA A 275 -4.67 36.42 0.18
C ALA A 275 -4.24 37.56 -0.76
N PRO A 276 -3.35 38.47 -0.31
CA PRO A 276 -2.91 39.59 -1.11
C PRO A 276 -2.17 39.10 -2.36
N THR A 277 -2.51 39.67 -3.51
CA THR A 277 -1.84 39.38 -4.79
C THR A 277 -0.62 40.27 -5.04
N GLU A 278 -0.46 41.33 -4.25
CA GLU A 278 0.63 42.30 -4.35
C GLU A 278 1.25 42.59 -2.99
N CYS A 279 2.56 42.80 -2.97
CA CYS A 279 3.29 43.17 -1.77
C CYS A 279 2.93 44.59 -1.34
N SER A 280 2.43 44.73 -0.11
CA SER A 280 2.04 46.03 0.47
C SER A 280 3.21 47.02 0.62
N ASN A 281 4.46 46.54 0.61
CA ASN A 281 5.65 47.37 0.77
C ASN A 281 6.23 47.89 -0.56
N CYS A 282 6.34 47.04 -1.59
CA CYS A 282 6.97 47.42 -2.87
C CYS A 282 6.02 47.44 -4.07
N GLY A 283 4.77 46.99 -3.92
CA GLY A 283 3.78 46.91 -5.00
C GLY A 283 4.03 45.82 -6.04
N ALA A 284 5.07 44.99 -5.87
CA ALA A 284 5.32 43.87 -6.78
C ALA A 284 4.26 42.76 -6.57
N ALA A 285 3.84 42.12 -7.66
CA ALA A 285 2.94 40.97 -7.60
C ALA A 285 3.64 39.78 -6.94
N PHE A 286 2.91 39.01 -6.13
CA PHE A 286 3.37 37.69 -5.69
C PHE A 286 3.22 36.70 -6.86
N THR A 287 4.32 36.07 -7.24
CA THR A 287 4.42 35.15 -8.38
C THR A 287 4.35 33.69 -7.95
N ALA A 288 4.88 33.35 -6.78
CA ALA A 288 4.74 32.02 -6.19
C ALA A 288 3.27 31.65 -5.89
N PRO A 289 2.87 30.39 -6.13
CA PRO A 289 1.54 29.93 -5.77
C PRO A 289 1.37 29.86 -4.24
N ILE A 290 0.22 30.33 -3.76
CA ILE A 290 -0.13 30.27 -2.34
C ILE A 290 -0.65 28.87 -2.01
N LEU A 291 0.00 28.20 -1.07
CA LEU A 291 -0.37 26.84 -0.67
C LEU A 291 -1.42 26.85 0.46
N ARG A 292 -2.20 25.77 0.53
CA ARG A 292 -3.14 25.55 1.63
C ARG A 292 -2.39 25.31 2.94
N GLY A 293 -2.81 26.03 3.98
CA GLY A 293 -2.17 25.99 5.29
C GLY A 293 -0.93 26.88 5.41
N GLN A 294 -0.59 27.66 4.37
CA GLN A 294 0.45 28.68 4.44
C GLN A 294 -0.03 29.87 5.28
N GLU A 295 0.82 30.36 6.18
CA GLU A 295 0.50 31.47 7.09
C GLU A 295 1.19 32.79 6.72
N GLU A 296 2.26 32.71 5.91
CA GLU A 296 3.10 33.86 5.57
C GLU A 296 3.52 33.81 4.09
N LEU A 297 3.53 34.97 3.44
CA LEU A 297 4.07 35.20 2.10
C LEU A 297 5.35 36.03 2.20
N VAL A 298 6.41 35.60 1.53
CA VAL A 298 7.65 36.39 1.43
C VAL A 298 7.71 37.01 0.04
N CYS A 299 7.89 38.33 -0.04
CA CYS A 299 8.06 39.01 -1.31
C CYS A 299 9.45 38.74 -1.90
N GLU A 300 9.52 38.05 -3.03
CA GLU A 300 10.77 37.74 -3.75
C GLU A 300 11.61 38.99 -4.11
N PHE A 301 10.96 40.15 -4.26
CA PHE A 301 11.61 41.39 -4.69
C PHE A 301 12.19 42.23 -3.55
N CYS A 302 11.51 42.29 -2.41
CA CYS A 302 11.92 43.16 -1.30
C CYS A 302 12.11 42.44 0.05
N GLY A 303 11.85 41.13 0.09
CA GLY A 303 12.02 40.29 1.29
C GLY A 303 11.01 40.52 2.41
N VAL A 304 10.00 41.39 2.22
CA VAL A 304 8.98 41.61 3.24
C VAL A 304 8.08 40.39 3.38
N THR A 305 7.91 39.95 4.63
CA THR A 305 6.98 38.90 5.02
C THR A 305 5.61 39.49 5.35
N THR A 306 4.56 38.98 4.71
CA THR A 306 3.16 39.35 4.94
C THR A 306 2.42 38.15 5.53
N ARG A 307 1.71 38.35 6.64
CA ARG A 307 0.86 37.30 7.23
C ARG A 307 -0.49 37.19 6.53
N LEU A 308 -0.98 35.97 6.36
CA LEU A 308 -2.25 35.59 5.73
C LEU A 308 -3.41 35.42 6.73
#